data_AF-A0A509L822-F1
#
_entry.id   AF-A0A509L822-F1
#
_cell.length_a   1.000
_cell.length_b   1.000
_cell.length_c   1.000
_cell.angle_alpha   90.00
_cell.angle_beta   90.00
_cell.angle_gamma   90.00
#
_symmetry.space_group_name_H-M   'P 1'
#
loop_
_entity.id
_entity.type
_entity.pdbx_description
1 polymer ?
#
loop_
_entity_poly.entity_id
_entity_poly.type
_entity_poly.pdbx_seq_one_letter_code
_entity_poly.pdbx_strand_id
1 'polypeptide(L)'
;MKIINRASKESGVTIEPIKFFDRSIFIGRHMDTRDYNANCPKLRFPVNSLFEGYVRTDLESLLVDYVPRPGFDHLNNFFEMFFMCCNTLVNYTISLLSNYATEDEKLNDVPKIMPYYPDSLKEAMEAMRRVIEGVGWVPWGDVRANVIEPHLGFSLRKLETDLQPGTGFGHGIVGIFEIKK
;
A
#
# COMPACT_ATOMS: atom_id res chain seq x y z
N MET A 1 11.82 -18.66 -14.87
CA MET A 1 11.16 -18.80 -16.20
C MET A 1 11.14 -20.21 -16.82
N LYS A 2 11.81 -21.24 -16.27
CA LYS A 2 11.81 -22.60 -16.87
C LYS A 2 10.41 -23.19 -17.11
N ILE A 3 9.46 -22.93 -16.21
CA ILE A 3 8.08 -23.44 -16.30
C ILE A 3 7.34 -22.82 -17.50
N ILE A 4 7.44 -21.49 -17.69
CA ILE A 4 6.76 -20.77 -18.78
C ILE A 4 7.30 -21.25 -20.14
N ASN A 5 8.62 -21.36 -20.27
CA ASN A 5 9.25 -21.84 -21.50
C ASN A 5 8.81 -23.25 -21.86
N ARG A 6 8.65 -24.12 -20.85
CA ARG A 6 8.13 -25.47 -21.04
C ARG A 6 6.67 -25.45 -21.50
N ALA A 7 5.81 -24.67 -20.84
CA ALA A 7 4.40 -24.55 -21.22
C ALA A 7 4.24 -24.00 -22.65
N SER A 8 5.04 -22.99 -23.04
CA SER A 8 5.06 -22.45 -24.40
C SER A 8 5.46 -23.51 -25.43
N LYS A 9 6.49 -24.31 -25.14
CA LYS A 9 6.92 -25.41 -26.01
C LYS A 9 5.85 -26.50 -26.16
N GLU A 10 5.20 -26.88 -25.06
CA GLU A 10 4.17 -27.95 -25.06
C GLU A 10 2.87 -27.50 -25.75
N SER A 11 2.52 -26.22 -25.66
CA SER A 11 1.31 -25.66 -26.26
C SER A 11 1.47 -25.16 -27.70
N GLY A 12 2.72 -25.00 -28.17
CA GLY A 12 3.01 -24.48 -29.51
C GLY A 12 2.70 -22.98 -29.69
N VAL A 13 2.38 -22.25 -28.61
CA VAL A 13 2.12 -20.81 -28.62
C VAL A 13 3.18 -20.06 -27.82
N THR A 14 3.47 -18.82 -28.21
CA THR A 14 4.40 -17.97 -27.45
C THR A 14 3.67 -17.40 -26.22
N ILE A 15 4.22 -17.66 -25.03
CA ILE A 15 3.71 -17.16 -23.75
C ILE A 15 4.69 -16.15 -23.20
N GLU A 16 4.30 -14.88 -23.16
CA GLU A 16 5.16 -13.79 -22.69
C GLU A 16 4.71 -13.27 -21.31
N PRO A 17 5.55 -13.32 -20.27
CA PRO A 17 5.20 -12.74 -18.97
C PRO A 17 5.21 -11.21 -19.05
N ILE A 18 4.07 -10.58 -18.76
CA ILE A 18 3.90 -9.13 -18.74
C ILE A 18 4.26 -8.56 -17.36
N LYS A 19 3.74 -9.17 -16.28
CA LYS A 19 3.93 -8.67 -14.91
C LYS A 19 3.85 -9.80 -13.89
N PHE A 20 4.66 -9.68 -12.84
CA PHE A 20 4.51 -10.45 -11.61
C PHE A 20 4.36 -9.49 -10.43
N PHE A 21 3.53 -9.85 -9.47
CA PHE A 21 3.45 -9.18 -8.16
C PHE A 21 2.88 -10.17 -7.15
N ASP A 22 3.28 -10.04 -5.87
CA ASP A 22 2.57 -10.75 -4.81
C ASP A 22 1.41 -9.91 -4.28
N ARG A 23 0.45 -10.60 -3.66
CA ARG A 23 -0.70 -10.01 -3.00
C ARG A 23 -0.69 -10.33 -1.51
N SER A 24 -1.31 -9.43 -0.75
CA SER A 24 -1.56 -9.59 0.68
C SER A 24 -0.27 -9.63 1.50
N ILE A 25 0.59 -8.62 1.34
CA ILE A 25 1.76 -8.42 2.20
C ILE A 25 1.39 -7.58 3.43
N PHE A 26 0.77 -6.42 3.19
CA PHE A 26 0.36 -5.44 4.19
C PHE A 26 -1.16 -5.22 4.11
N ILE A 27 -1.68 -4.86 2.94
CA ILE A 27 -3.12 -4.63 2.75
C ILE A 27 -3.81 -5.93 2.35
N GLY A 28 -4.86 -6.30 3.10
CA GLY A 28 -5.63 -7.52 2.84
C GLY A 28 -4.96 -8.80 3.35
N ARG A 29 -3.94 -8.69 4.22
CA ARG A 29 -3.39 -9.84 4.96
C ARG A 29 -4.07 -9.99 6.32
N HIS A 30 -4.15 -11.23 6.78
CA HIS A 30 -4.49 -11.56 8.16
C HIS A 30 -3.18 -11.76 8.96
N MET A 31 -2.68 -10.70 9.61
CA MET A 31 -1.32 -10.64 10.20
C MET A 31 -1.26 -10.79 11.72
N ASP A 32 -2.26 -11.38 12.38
CA ASP A 32 -2.36 -11.20 13.84
C ASP A 32 -1.92 -12.39 14.69
N THR A 33 -1.64 -13.57 14.11
CA THR A 33 -1.43 -14.78 14.94
C THR A 33 -0.05 -14.84 15.58
N ARG A 34 0.95 -14.15 15.03
CA ARG A 34 2.37 -14.15 15.49
C ARG A 34 3.06 -15.52 15.52
N ASP A 35 2.39 -16.60 15.10
CA ASP A 35 2.90 -17.98 15.15
C ASP A 35 4.23 -18.18 14.41
N TYR A 36 4.43 -17.44 13.31
CA TYR A 36 5.62 -17.54 12.45
C TYR A 36 6.57 -16.34 12.58
N ASN A 37 6.11 -15.24 13.19
CA ASN A 37 6.87 -14.01 13.37
C ASN A 37 6.40 -13.31 14.66
N ALA A 38 7.21 -13.36 15.71
CA ALA A 38 6.92 -12.70 16.98
C ALA A 38 6.82 -11.17 16.86
N ASN A 39 7.49 -10.58 15.86
CA ASN A 39 7.49 -9.15 15.58
C ASN A 39 6.33 -8.74 14.66
N CYS A 40 5.35 -9.62 14.41
CA CYS A 40 4.24 -9.31 13.52
C CYS A 40 3.33 -8.23 14.15
N PRO A 41 3.19 -7.05 13.51
CA PRO A 41 2.30 -6.00 13.99
C PRO A 41 0.84 -6.41 13.83
N LYS A 42 -0.02 -5.96 14.75
CA LYS A 42 -1.46 -6.27 14.77
C LYS A 42 -2.22 -5.35 13.80
N LEU A 43 -1.98 -5.52 12.52
CA LEU A 43 -2.43 -4.58 11.49
C LEU A 43 -3.84 -4.85 10.96
N ARG A 44 -4.42 -6.02 11.23
CA ARG A 44 -5.70 -6.38 10.62
C ARG A 44 -6.80 -5.40 11.00
N PHE A 45 -6.92 -5.10 12.28
CA PHE A 45 -7.94 -4.19 12.78
C PHE A 45 -7.81 -2.79 12.16
N PRO A 46 -6.64 -2.11 12.24
CA PRO A 46 -6.54 -0.77 11.67
C PRO A 46 -6.64 -0.75 10.15
N VAL A 47 -6.11 -1.76 9.44
CA VAL A 47 -6.27 -1.85 7.97
C VAL A 47 -7.74 -2.04 7.58
N ASN A 48 -8.50 -2.84 8.32
CA ASN A 48 -9.93 -3.04 8.03
C ASN A 48 -10.75 -1.79 8.36
N SER A 49 -10.39 -1.09 9.44
CA SER A 49 -11.03 0.16 9.87
C SER A 49 -10.98 1.23 8.77
N LEU A 50 -9.92 1.26 7.95
CA LEU A 50 -9.83 2.18 6.80
C LEU A 50 -10.98 2.02 5.80
N PHE A 51 -11.62 0.85 5.73
CA PHE A 51 -12.70 0.56 4.80
C PHE A 51 -14.08 0.52 5.47
N GLU A 52 -14.15 0.78 6.78
CA GLU A 52 -15.39 0.71 7.54
C GLU A 52 -16.04 2.10 7.63
N GLY A 53 -17.26 2.22 7.09
CA GLY A 53 -17.98 3.48 7.08
C GLY A 53 -18.25 4.00 8.48
N TYR A 54 -18.11 5.31 8.67
CA TYR A 54 -18.26 6.01 9.96
C TYR A 54 -17.33 5.54 11.09
N VAL A 55 -16.29 4.78 10.77
CA VAL A 55 -15.22 4.45 11.72
C VAL A 55 -13.99 5.27 11.36
N ARG A 56 -13.48 6.04 12.34
CA ARG A 56 -12.20 6.74 12.20
C ARG A 56 -11.08 5.85 12.72
N THR A 57 -10.15 5.56 11.85
CA THR A 57 -8.96 4.77 12.15
C THR A 57 -7.95 5.65 12.90
N ASP A 58 -7.36 5.09 13.95
CA ASP A 58 -6.11 5.62 14.49
C ASP A 58 -4.99 5.36 13.46
N LEU A 59 -4.64 6.38 12.68
CA LEU A 59 -3.68 6.22 11.58
C LEU A 59 -2.27 5.86 12.07
N GLU A 60 -1.89 6.24 13.30
CA GLU A 60 -0.58 5.88 13.84
C GLU A 60 -0.45 4.36 14.05
N SER A 61 -1.56 3.68 14.33
CA SER A 61 -1.60 2.22 14.47
C SER A 61 -1.32 1.45 13.16
N LEU A 62 -1.27 2.15 12.01
CA LEU A 62 -0.86 1.60 10.71
C LEU A 62 0.66 1.62 10.51
N LEU A 63 1.41 2.36 11.35
CA LEU A 63 2.85 2.46 11.24
C LEU A 63 3.53 1.15 11.63
N VAL A 64 4.50 0.73 10.81
CA VAL A 64 5.22 -0.54 11.00
C VAL A 64 6.70 -0.28 11.26
N ASP A 65 7.18 -0.75 12.40
CA ASP A 65 8.61 -0.87 12.68
C ASP A 65 9.08 -2.26 12.22
N TYR A 66 9.64 -2.33 11.01
CA TYR A 66 10.06 -3.60 10.42
C TYR A 66 11.33 -4.11 11.09
N VAL A 67 11.30 -5.35 11.57
CA VAL A 67 12.45 -6.02 12.17
C VAL A 67 13.07 -7.01 11.16
N PRO A 68 14.29 -6.74 10.66
CA PRO A 68 14.97 -7.61 9.70
C PRO A 68 15.29 -8.99 10.27
N ARG A 69 15.30 -10.01 9.38
CA ARG A 69 15.69 -11.38 9.76
C ARG A 69 17.10 -11.72 9.23
N PRO A 70 18.03 -12.18 10.08
CA PRO A 70 19.36 -12.59 9.63
C PRO A 70 19.30 -13.67 8.54
N GLY A 71 20.12 -13.51 7.49
CA GLY A 71 20.21 -14.45 6.37
C GLY A 71 19.18 -14.25 5.25
N PHE A 72 18.37 -13.18 5.32
CA PHE A 72 17.34 -12.85 4.33
C PHE A 72 17.51 -11.44 3.74
N ASP A 73 18.75 -11.01 3.51
CA ASP A 73 19.08 -9.62 3.14
C ASP A 73 18.29 -9.08 1.95
N HIS A 74 18.10 -9.89 0.90
CA HIS A 74 17.29 -9.50 -0.25
C HIS A 74 15.83 -9.19 0.13
N LEU A 75 15.25 -9.96 1.05
CA LEU A 75 13.90 -9.72 1.55
C LEU A 75 13.86 -8.51 2.48
N ASN A 76 14.84 -8.41 3.38
CA ASN A 76 14.92 -7.31 4.33
C ASN A 76 14.98 -5.98 3.60
N ASN A 77 15.83 -5.86 2.58
CA ASN A 77 15.93 -4.65 1.76
C ASN A 77 14.59 -4.25 1.13
N PHE A 78 13.83 -5.23 0.61
CA PHE A 78 12.51 -4.97 0.05
C PHE A 78 11.51 -4.52 1.13
N PHE A 79 11.39 -5.27 2.23
CA PHE A 79 10.40 -4.98 3.27
C PHE A 79 10.71 -3.67 4.01
N GLU A 80 11.97 -3.36 4.26
CA GLU A 80 12.39 -2.07 4.82
C GLU A 80 11.94 -0.93 3.90
N MET A 81 12.31 -0.97 2.62
CA MET A 81 11.89 0.04 1.64
C MET A 81 10.36 0.15 1.54
N PHE A 82 9.69 -1.00 1.50
CA PHE A 82 8.23 -1.06 1.37
C PHE A 82 7.52 -0.44 2.59
N PHE A 83 7.88 -0.85 3.81
CA PHE A 83 7.27 -0.28 5.02
C PHE A 83 7.69 1.17 5.26
N MET A 84 8.90 1.59 4.87
CA MET A 84 9.26 3.01 4.84
C MET A 84 8.32 3.81 3.93
N CYS A 85 8.00 3.30 2.74
CA CYS A 85 7.06 3.97 1.83
C CYS A 85 5.64 4.02 2.41
N CYS A 86 5.14 2.92 2.98
CA CYS A 86 3.82 2.89 3.62
C CYS A 86 3.74 3.87 4.80
N ASN A 87 4.73 3.86 5.70
CA ASN A 87 4.79 4.76 6.84
C ASN A 87 4.88 6.22 6.39
N THR A 88 5.65 6.51 5.33
CA THR A 88 5.75 7.86 4.75
C THR A 88 4.39 8.34 4.23
N LEU A 89 3.63 7.48 3.54
CA LEU A 89 2.28 7.85 3.08
C LEU A 89 1.33 8.08 4.25
N VAL A 90 1.35 7.21 5.27
CA VAL A 90 0.52 7.36 6.48
C VAL A 90 0.83 8.68 7.19
N ASN A 91 2.10 8.96 7.46
CA ASN A 91 2.52 10.22 8.11
C ASN A 91 2.17 11.45 7.27
N TYR A 92 2.30 11.35 5.94
CA TYR A 92 1.89 12.40 5.03
C TYR A 92 0.38 12.67 5.15
N THR A 93 -0.46 11.63 5.14
CA THR A 93 -1.91 11.77 5.33
C THR A 93 -2.28 12.33 6.70
N ILE A 94 -1.61 11.88 7.78
CA ILE A 94 -1.78 12.46 9.13
C ILE A 94 -1.50 13.96 9.11
N SER A 95 -0.41 14.37 8.45
CA SER A 95 -0.03 15.78 8.36
C SER A 95 -1.07 16.61 7.60
N LEU A 96 -1.56 16.10 6.46
CA LEU A 96 -2.63 16.76 5.69
C LEU A 96 -3.92 16.91 6.52
N LEU A 97 -4.31 15.88 7.26
CA LEU A 97 -5.50 15.91 8.12
C LEU A 97 -5.33 16.77 9.37
N SER A 98 -4.09 17.00 9.82
CA SER A 98 -3.80 17.88 10.97
C SER A 98 -3.86 19.36 10.58
N ASN A 99 -3.53 19.66 9.32
CA ASN A 99 -3.57 21.01 8.77
C ASN A 99 -4.85 21.28 7.95
N TYR A 100 -5.83 20.41 8.11
CA TYR A 100 -7.14 20.49 7.48
C TYR A 100 -8.04 21.42 8.30
N ALA A 101 -8.17 22.68 7.86
CA ALA A 101 -9.10 23.64 8.46
C ALA A 101 -10.42 23.65 7.67
N THR A 102 -11.52 23.28 8.32
CA THR A 102 -12.86 23.25 7.71
C THR A 102 -13.37 24.62 7.29
N GLU A 103 -12.88 25.70 7.90
CA GLU A 103 -13.44 27.05 7.74
C GLU A 103 -12.92 27.79 6.51
N ASP A 104 -11.65 27.59 6.15
CA ASP A 104 -10.98 28.33 5.05
C ASP A 104 -11.00 27.59 3.70
N GLU A 105 -11.56 26.38 3.67
CA GLU A 105 -11.58 25.46 2.52
C GLU A 105 -10.20 25.26 1.86
N LYS A 106 -9.14 25.29 2.67
CA LYS A 106 -7.74 25.22 2.20
C LYS A 106 -6.89 24.34 3.11
N LEU A 107 -5.98 23.61 2.47
CA LEU A 107 -4.90 22.93 3.17
C LEU A 107 -3.76 23.92 3.38
N ASN A 108 -3.49 24.21 4.64
CA ASN A 108 -2.28 24.94 5.02
C ASN A 108 -1.13 23.95 5.17
N ASP A 109 0.11 24.41 5.00
CA ASP A 109 1.32 23.63 5.30
C ASP A 109 1.34 22.20 4.74
N VAL A 110 1.06 22.08 3.43
CA VAL A 110 1.15 20.80 2.71
C VAL A 110 2.60 20.30 2.75
N PRO A 111 2.88 19.10 3.31
CA PRO A 111 4.24 18.58 3.38
C PRO A 111 4.85 18.43 1.98
N LYS A 112 6.15 18.68 1.87
CA LYS A 112 6.85 18.56 0.59
C LYS A 112 7.05 17.10 0.21
N ILE A 113 6.68 16.74 -1.03
CA ILE A 113 7.05 15.45 -1.62
C ILE A 113 8.51 15.50 -2.06
N MET A 114 9.33 14.59 -1.54
CA MET A 114 10.76 14.57 -1.81
C MET A 114 11.05 13.93 -3.18
N PRO A 115 12.02 14.47 -3.96
CA PRO A 115 12.29 13.99 -5.32
C PRO A 115 12.85 12.57 -5.37
N TYR A 116 13.49 12.12 -4.29
CA TYR A 116 14.09 10.78 -4.19
C TYR A 116 13.10 9.67 -3.81
N TYR A 117 11.84 10.00 -3.49
CA TYR A 117 10.82 8.98 -3.24
C TYR A 117 10.52 8.17 -4.52
N PRO A 118 10.13 6.89 -4.39
CA PRO A 118 9.63 6.12 -5.53
C PRO A 118 8.42 6.80 -6.18
N ASP A 119 8.28 6.70 -7.50
CA ASP A 119 7.20 7.37 -8.22
C ASP A 119 5.81 6.88 -7.80
N SER A 120 5.68 5.59 -7.47
CA SER A 120 4.45 5.03 -6.92
C SER A 120 4.04 5.69 -5.59
N LEU A 121 5.00 6.06 -4.73
CA LEU A 121 4.74 6.80 -3.50
C LEU A 121 4.35 8.25 -3.79
N LYS A 122 5.05 8.93 -4.70
CA LYS A 122 4.70 10.29 -5.10
C LYS A 122 3.27 10.36 -5.66
N GLU A 123 2.89 9.41 -6.53
CA GLU A 123 1.54 9.29 -7.07
C GLU A 123 0.49 9.12 -5.96
N ALA A 124 0.75 8.23 -4.99
CA ALA A 124 -0.15 7.98 -3.86
C ALA A 124 -0.28 9.22 -2.95
N MET A 125 0.81 9.94 -2.69
CA MET A 125 0.80 11.17 -1.91
C MET A 125 -0.01 12.28 -2.61
N GLU A 126 0.18 12.46 -3.92
CA GLU A 126 -0.60 13.43 -4.69
C GLU A 126 -2.09 13.06 -4.76
N ALA A 127 -2.41 11.76 -4.88
CA ALA A 127 -3.79 11.29 -4.84
C ALA A 127 -4.45 11.60 -3.49
N MET A 128 -3.77 11.31 -2.37
CA MET A 128 -4.28 11.64 -1.03
C MET A 128 -4.50 13.13 -0.85
N ARG A 129 -3.55 13.96 -1.31
CA ARG A 129 -3.67 15.41 -1.27
C ARG A 129 -4.93 15.87 -2.03
N ARG A 130 -5.09 15.45 -3.28
CA ARG A 130 -6.23 15.83 -4.13
C ARG A 130 -7.57 15.41 -3.55
N VAL A 131 -7.65 14.22 -2.95
CA VAL A 131 -8.88 13.76 -2.30
C VAL A 131 -9.22 14.66 -1.11
N ILE A 132 -8.27 14.93 -0.24
CA ILE A 132 -8.51 15.81 0.92
C ILE A 132 -8.87 17.23 0.47
N GLU A 133 -8.16 17.79 -0.52
CA GLU A 133 -8.48 19.11 -1.11
C GLU A 133 -9.85 19.13 -1.80
N GLY A 134 -10.31 18.02 -2.36
CA GLY A 134 -11.54 17.96 -3.15
C GLY A 134 -12.80 17.74 -2.32
N VAL A 135 -12.72 16.93 -1.26
CA VAL A 135 -13.92 16.52 -0.49
C VAL A 135 -13.89 16.92 0.96
N GLY A 136 -12.72 17.32 1.50
CA GLY A 136 -12.55 17.47 2.93
C GLY A 136 -13.63 18.35 3.56
N TRP A 137 -13.93 19.49 2.96
CA TRP A 137 -14.82 20.56 3.44
C TRP A 137 -16.32 20.22 3.45
N VAL A 138 -16.71 19.04 2.97
CA VAL A 138 -18.13 18.67 2.97
C VAL A 138 -18.60 18.50 4.43
N PRO A 139 -19.58 19.29 4.89
CA PRO A 139 -19.92 19.36 6.31
C PRO A 139 -20.68 18.13 6.83
N TRP A 140 -21.15 17.24 5.94
CA TRP A 140 -22.06 16.16 6.28
C TRP A 140 -21.43 14.79 5.95
N GLY A 141 -21.69 13.79 6.79
CA GLY A 141 -21.37 12.39 6.49
C GLY A 141 -19.92 11.96 6.75
N ASP A 142 -19.24 12.53 7.75
CA ASP A 142 -17.86 12.20 8.17
C ASP A 142 -16.93 11.80 7.01
N VAL A 143 -16.59 12.79 6.17
CA VAL A 143 -15.78 12.61 4.96
C VAL A 143 -14.48 11.88 5.23
N ARG A 144 -13.87 12.11 6.41
CA ARG A 144 -12.65 11.44 6.81
C ARG A 144 -12.85 9.92 6.81
N ALA A 145 -13.84 9.45 7.57
CA ALA A 145 -14.14 8.02 7.69
C ALA A 145 -14.67 7.42 6.37
N ASN A 146 -15.49 8.17 5.63
CA ASN A 146 -16.24 7.60 4.50
C ASN A 146 -15.57 7.76 3.13
N VAL A 147 -14.59 8.65 2.99
CA VAL A 147 -13.92 8.92 1.70
C VAL A 147 -12.40 8.92 1.83
N ILE A 148 -11.86 9.71 2.75
CA ILE A 148 -10.40 9.93 2.83
C ILE A 148 -9.68 8.66 3.30
N GLU A 149 -10.11 8.06 4.41
CA GLU A 149 -9.49 6.85 4.94
C GLU A 149 -9.63 5.62 4.01
N PRO A 150 -10.78 5.38 3.37
CA PRO A 150 -10.89 4.36 2.31
C PRO A 150 -9.91 4.62 1.16
N HIS A 151 -9.73 5.88 0.76
CA HIS A 151 -8.76 6.22 -0.27
C HIS A 151 -7.31 5.96 0.17
N LEU A 152 -6.96 6.22 1.44
CA LEU A 152 -5.67 5.81 2.01
C LEU A 152 -5.50 4.29 1.91
N GLY A 153 -6.53 3.51 2.25
CA GLY A 153 -6.52 2.05 2.10
C GLY A 153 -6.28 1.60 0.66
N PHE A 154 -6.90 2.24 -0.33
CA PHE A 154 -6.66 1.95 -1.75
C PHE A 154 -5.25 2.37 -2.21
N SER A 155 -4.77 3.51 -1.76
CA SER A 155 -3.42 4.01 -2.06
C SER A 155 -2.33 3.09 -1.50
N LEU A 156 -2.50 2.58 -0.26
CA LEU A 156 -1.60 1.57 0.31
C LEU A 156 -1.65 0.24 -0.46
N ARG A 157 -2.82 -0.16 -0.97
CA ARG A 157 -2.95 -1.36 -1.81
C ARG A 157 -2.27 -1.19 -3.17
N LYS A 158 -2.35 0.00 -3.77
CA LYS A 158 -1.63 0.32 -5.02
C LYS A 158 -0.12 0.32 -4.78
N LEU A 159 0.34 0.95 -3.70
CA LEU A 159 1.74 0.90 -3.28
C LEU A 159 2.25 -0.52 -3.12
N GLU A 160 1.48 -1.37 -2.43
CA GLU A 160 1.76 -2.80 -2.36
C GLU A 160 1.98 -3.35 -3.77
N THR A 161 0.98 -3.25 -4.65
CA THR A 161 1.03 -3.83 -6.01
C THR A 161 2.18 -3.31 -6.87
N ASP A 162 2.55 -2.03 -6.76
CA ASP A 162 3.52 -1.38 -7.65
C ASP A 162 4.96 -1.51 -7.19
N LEU A 163 5.19 -1.61 -5.87
CA LEU A 163 6.55 -1.75 -5.32
C LEU A 163 7.03 -3.21 -5.32
N GLN A 164 6.12 -4.18 -5.45
CA GLN A 164 6.52 -5.59 -5.33
C GLN A 164 7.37 -6.08 -6.50
N PRO A 165 8.42 -6.87 -6.23
CA PRO A 165 9.18 -7.55 -7.27
C PRO A 165 8.51 -8.85 -7.77
N GLY A 166 7.41 -9.31 -7.15
CA GLY A 166 6.68 -10.51 -7.56
C GLY A 166 7.47 -11.80 -7.34
N THR A 167 8.06 -11.93 -6.16
CA THR A 167 9.08 -12.95 -5.84
C THR A 167 8.54 -14.13 -5.04
N GLY A 168 7.26 -14.16 -4.70
CA GLY A 168 6.62 -15.32 -4.06
C GLY A 168 6.54 -15.24 -2.54
N PHE A 169 6.68 -14.06 -1.94
CA PHE A 169 6.72 -13.90 -0.48
C PHE A 169 5.42 -13.36 0.13
N GLY A 170 4.44 -13.00 -0.72
CA GLY A 170 3.08 -12.70 -0.27
C GLY A 170 2.27 -13.97 -0.03
N HIS A 171 0.99 -13.81 0.29
CA HIS A 171 0.09 -14.95 0.42
C HIS A 171 -0.25 -15.60 -0.93
N GLY A 172 -0.13 -14.84 -2.01
CA GLY A 172 -0.25 -15.35 -3.37
C GLY A 172 0.64 -14.58 -4.32
N ILE A 173 1.13 -15.28 -5.34
CA ILE A 173 1.84 -14.71 -6.47
C ILE A 173 0.89 -14.63 -7.66
N VAL A 174 0.84 -13.47 -8.31
CA VAL A 174 0.04 -13.24 -9.52
C VAL A 174 0.99 -13.03 -10.69
N GLY A 175 0.76 -13.76 -11.77
CA GLY A 175 1.45 -13.58 -13.05
C GLY A 175 0.45 -13.22 -14.14
N ILE A 176 0.74 -12.17 -14.90
CA ILE A 176 -0.02 -11.77 -16.08
C ILE A 176 0.81 -12.16 -17.30
N PHE A 177 0.18 -12.86 -18.26
CA PHE A 177 0.82 -13.37 -19.46
C PHE A 177 0.07 -12.95 -20.70
N GLU A 178 0.81 -12.58 -21.75
CA GLU A 178 0.29 -12.44 -23.10
C GLU A 178 0.42 -13.78 -23.84
N ILE A 179 -0.65 -14.18 -24.52
CA ILE A 179 -0.64 -15.37 -25.39
C ILE A 179 -0.64 -14.89 -26.83
N LYS A 180 0.49 -15.04 -27.51
CA LYS A 180 0.64 -14.72 -28.93
C LYS A 180 0.34 -15.97 -29.75
N LYS A 181 -0.80 -15.94 -30.45
CA LYS A 181 -1.27 -17.01 -31.34
C LYS A 181 -0.79 -16.78 -32.77
#